data_AF-A0A4U9TIH1-F1
#
_entry.id   AF-A0A4U9TIH1-F1
#
_cell.length_a   1.000
_cell.length_b   1.000
_cell.length_c   1.000
_cell.angle_alpha   90.00
_cell.angle_beta   90.00
_cell.angle_gamma   90.00
#
_symmetry.space_group_name_H-M   'P 1'
#
loop_
_entity.id
_entity.type
_entity.pdbx_description
1 polymer ?
#
loop_
_entity_poly.entity_id
_entity_poly.type
_entity_poly.pdbx_seq_one_letter_code
_entity_poly.pdbx_strand_id
1 'polypeptide(L)'
;MALNLEQAGDIIERMASDVADQSHGARSSFSAEGLAELDQLHEKLTDNLRLSLSVFLSGDITSAKRLRRSKHRFRILDRRYAHAHVDRLHQQNVQSIETSSLHLALLGEYEAA
;
A
#
# COMPACT_ATOMS: atom_id res chain seq x y z
N MET A 1 -11.81 0.65 16.77
CA MET A 1 -12.30 0.26 15.42
C MET A 1 -12.32 1.45 14.47
N ALA A 2 -12.88 2.62 14.84
CA ALA A 2 -12.80 3.84 14.03
C ALA A 2 -11.36 4.26 13.66
N LEU A 3 -10.41 4.12 14.60
CA LEU A 3 -8.98 4.38 14.38
C LEU A 3 -8.37 3.66 13.16
N ASN A 4 -8.93 2.51 12.76
CA ASN A 4 -8.38 1.71 11.65
C ASN A 4 -9.00 2.07 10.29
N LEU A 5 -10.16 2.74 10.27
CA LEU A 5 -10.81 3.21 9.05
C LEU A 5 -10.26 4.59 8.64
N GLU A 6 -10.14 5.50 9.60
CA GLU A 6 -9.55 6.83 9.42
C GLU A 6 -8.09 6.70 8.93
N GLN A 7 -7.28 5.92 9.64
CA GLN A 7 -5.90 5.67 9.27
C GLN A 7 -5.76 5.09 7.85
N ALA A 8 -6.63 4.14 7.45
CA ALA A 8 -6.59 3.59 6.10
C ALA A 8 -7.01 4.62 5.04
N GLY A 9 -7.95 5.52 5.37
CA GLY A 9 -8.31 6.66 4.52
C GLY A 9 -7.15 7.63 4.34
N ASP A 10 -6.48 8.00 5.42
CA ASP A 10 -5.33 8.90 5.39
C ASP A 10 -4.17 8.33 4.58
N ILE A 11 -3.89 7.03 4.70
CA ILE A 11 -2.85 6.35 3.90
C ILE A 11 -3.22 6.42 2.41
N ILE A 12 -4.48 6.11 2.05
CA ILE A 12 -4.95 6.20 0.66
C ILE A 12 -4.73 7.61 0.08
N GLU A 13 -5.09 8.65 0.83
CA GLU A 13 -4.95 10.04 0.40
C GLU A 13 -3.47 10.44 0.23
N ARG A 14 -2.64 10.18 1.25
CA ARG A 14 -1.20 10.49 1.20
C ARG A 14 -0.50 9.80 0.03
N MET A 15 -0.78 8.51 -0.16
CA MET A 15 -0.19 7.76 -1.25
C MET A 15 -0.56 8.27 -2.64
N ALA A 16 -1.83 8.61 -2.85
CA ALA A 16 -2.27 9.18 -4.11
C ALA A 16 -1.54 10.51 -4.38
N SER A 17 -1.38 11.34 -3.35
CA SER A 17 -0.63 12.60 -3.44
C SER A 17 0.85 12.35 -3.77
N ASP A 18 1.51 11.47 -3.04
CA ASP A 18 2.95 11.20 -3.19
C ASP A 18 3.29 10.62 -4.58
N VAL A 19 2.46 9.70 -5.09
CA VAL A 19 2.64 9.12 -6.42
C VAL A 19 2.38 10.17 -7.52
N ALA A 20 1.37 11.03 -7.34
CA ALA A 20 1.10 12.13 -8.27
C ALA A 20 2.24 13.15 -8.28
N ASP A 21 2.73 13.54 -7.11
CA ASP A 21 3.83 14.49 -6.94
C ASP A 21 5.15 13.99 -7.55
N GLN A 22 5.41 12.68 -7.42
CA GLN A 22 6.55 12.03 -8.06
C GLN A 22 6.42 12.08 -9.59
N SER A 23 5.21 11.89 -10.11
CA SER A 23 4.92 11.86 -11.56
C SER A 23 4.93 13.25 -12.21
N HIS A 24 4.49 14.29 -11.49
CA HIS A 24 4.37 15.65 -12.02
C HIS A 24 5.63 16.51 -11.85
N GLY A 25 6.45 16.25 -10.84
CA GLY A 25 7.56 17.13 -10.45
C GLY A 25 8.83 17.08 -11.30
N ALA A 26 8.81 16.49 -12.51
CA ALA A 26 10.01 16.14 -13.28
C ALA A 26 11.03 15.30 -12.48
N ARG A 27 10.56 14.59 -11.44
CA ARG A 27 11.36 13.66 -10.65
C ARG A 27 11.46 12.33 -11.39
N SER A 28 12.42 11.50 -11.02
CA SER A 28 12.56 10.17 -11.57
C SER A 28 11.29 9.34 -11.37
N SER A 29 10.80 8.70 -12.42
CA SER A 29 9.65 7.81 -12.29
C SER A 29 10.01 6.57 -11.48
N PHE A 30 9.03 6.03 -10.74
CA PHE A 30 9.15 4.68 -10.20
C PHE A 30 9.46 3.69 -11.35
N SER A 31 10.17 2.61 -11.02
CA SER A 31 10.23 1.44 -11.91
C SER A 31 8.80 0.96 -12.23
N ALA A 32 8.59 0.38 -13.41
CA ALA A 32 7.28 -0.16 -13.79
C ALA A 32 6.75 -1.19 -12.76
N GLU A 33 7.63 -2.04 -12.25
CA GLU A 33 7.31 -3.00 -11.19
C GLU A 33 6.91 -2.29 -9.90
N GLY A 34 7.73 -1.34 -9.45
CA GLY A 34 7.45 -0.53 -8.25
C GLY A 34 6.12 0.23 -8.32
N LEU A 35 5.75 0.76 -9.48
CA LEU A 35 4.44 1.42 -9.63
C LEU A 35 3.30 0.41 -9.55
N ALA A 36 3.41 -0.72 -10.24
CA ALA A 36 2.39 -1.78 -10.20
C ALA A 36 2.19 -2.36 -8.79
N GLU A 37 3.27 -2.43 -8.00
CA GLU A 37 3.23 -2.85 -6.60
C GLU A 37 2.42 -1.87 -5.74
N LEU A 38 2.69 -0.57 -5.87
CA LEU A 38 1.98 0.48 -5.14
C LEU A 38 0.50 0.55 -5.55
N ASP A 39 0.19 0.42 -6.85
CA ASP A 39 -1.19 0.38 -7.35
C ASP A 39 -1.96 -0.83 -6.78
N GLN A 40 -1.32 -2.01 -6.76
CA GLN A 40 -1.95 -3.21 -6.19
C GLN A 40 -2.19 -3.05 -4.69
N LEU A 41 -1.25 -2.48 -3.94
CA LEU A 41 -1.44 -2.23 -2.51
C LEU A 41 -2.56 -1.21 -2.27
N HIS A 42 -2.65 -0.15 -3.08
CA HIS A 42 -3.71 0.84 -3.00
C HIS A 42 -5.10 0.22 -3.24
N GLU A 43 -5.23 -0.61 -4.28
CA GLU A 43 -6.46 -1.36 -4.56
C GLU A 43 -6.86 -2.26 -3.37
N LYS A 44 -5.91 -3.03 -2.84
CA LYS A 44 -6.17 -3.97 -1.74
C LYS A 44 -6.48 -3.26 -0.42
N LEU A 45 -5.87 -2.10 -0.16
CA LEU A 45 -6.20 -1.27 1.00
C LEU A 45 -7.63 -0.72 0.87
N THR A 46 -8.01 -0.24 -0.31
CA THR A 46 -9.36 0.24 -0.60
C THR A 46 -10.41 -0.87 -0.41
N ASP A 47 -10.14 -2.08 -0.90
CA ASP A 47 -11.00 -3.24 -0.68
C ASP A 47 -11.15 -3.59 0.80
N ASN A 48 -10.05 -3.55 1.56
CA ASN A 48 -10.05 -3.78 2.99
C ASN A 48 -10.85 -2.70 3.75
N LEU A 49 -10.74 -1.43 3.33
CA LEU A 49 -11.51 -0.32 3.89
C LEU A 49 -13.02 -0.52 3.67
N ARG A 50 -13.42 -0.85 2.44
CA ARG A 50 -14.83 -1.15 2.10
C ARG A 50 -15.38 -2.32 2.91
N LEU A 51 -14.60 -3.40 3.04
CA LEU A 51 -15.01 -4.56 3.84
C LEU A 51 -15.07 -4.23 5.34
N SER A 52 -14.15 -3.40 5.84
CA SER A 52 -14.17 -2.91 7.23
C SER A 52 -15.42 -2.08 7.52
N LEU A 53 -15.82 -1.19 6.60
CA LEU A 53 -17.06 -0.43 6.71
C LEU A 53 -18.30 -1.34 6.70
N SER A 54 -18.33 -2.34 5.81
CA SER A 54 -19.41 -3.33 5.77
C SER A 54 -19.54 -4.09 7.10
N VAL A 55 -18.42 -4.50 7.71
CA VAL A 55 -18.41 -5.18 9.02
C VAL A 55 -18.90 -4.24 10.11
N PHE A 56 -18.45 -2.98 10.10
CA PHE A 56 -18.86 -1.98 11.08
C PHE A 56 -20.36 -1.71 11.06
N LEU A 57 -20.96 -1.61 9.87
CA LEU A 57 -22.39 -1.33 9.71
C LEU A 57 -23.29 -2.56 9.97
N SER A 58 -22.87 -3.74 9.53
CA SER A 58 -23.71 -4.95 9.58
C SER A 58 -23.49 -5.83 10.82
N GLY A 59 -22.32 -5.74 11.47
CA GLY A 59 -21.92 -6.67 12.53
C GLY A 59 -21.71 -8.12 12.06
N ASP A 60 -21.71 -8.40 10.75
CA ASP A 60 -21.61 -9.76 10.23
C ASP A 60 -20.26 -10.42 10.53
N ILE A 61 -20.31 -11.50 11.32
CA ILE A 61 -19.14 -12.26 11.74
C ILE A 61 -18.43 -12.95 10.57
N THR A 62 -19.14 -13.26 9.49
CA THR A 62 -18.56 -13.87 8.29
C THR A 62 -17.66 -12.87 7.57
N SER A 63 -18.17 -11.67 7.35
CA SER A 63 -17.42 -10.53 6.81
C SER A 63 -16.25 -10.14 7.72
N ALA A 64 -16.40 -10.19 9.04
CA ALA A 64 -15.32 -9.94 9.99
C ALA A 64 -14.17 -10.96 9.87
N LYS A 65 -14.51 -12.25 9.71
CA LYS A 65 -13.52 -13.30 9.44
C LYS A 65 -12.83 -13.10 8.09
N ARG A 66 -13.57 -12.68 7.06
CA ARG A 66 -13.01 -12.35 5.74
C ARG A 66 -12.04 -11.17 5.82
N LEU A 67 -12.40 -10.11 6.55
CA LEU A 67 -11.57 -8.93 6.77
C LEU A 67 -10.25 -9.31 7.41
N ARG A 68 -10.28 -10.10 8.49
CA ARG A 68 -9.06 -10.56 9.17
C ARG A 68 -8.11 -11.31 8.23
N ARG A 69 -8.64 -12.21 7.38
CA ARG A 69 -7.84 -12.94 6.38
C ARG A 69 -7.28 -12.00 5.32
N SER A 70 -8.07 -11.02 4.89
CA SER A 70 -7.65 -10.04 3.89
C SER A 70 -6.51 -9.15 4.39
N LYS A 71 -6.62 -8.62 5.63
CA LYS A 71 -5.54 -7.89 6.30
C LYS A 71 -4.27 -8.73 6.46
N HIS A 72 -4.41 -10.00 6.83
CA HIS A 72 -3.26 -10.89 6.92
C HIS A 72 -2.53 -11.06 5.58
N ARG A 73 -3.28 -11.31 4.49
CA ARG A 73 -2.70 -11.40 3.14
C ARG A 73 -2.07 -10.08 2.68
N PHE A 74 -2.69 -8.96 3.03
CA PHE A 74 -2.18 -7.62 2.72
C PHE A 74 -0.80 -7.40 3.32
N ARG A 75 -0.61 -7.70 4.61
CA ARG A 75 0.71 -7.60 5.27
C ARG A 75 1.78 -8.52 4.67
N ILE A 76 1.39 -9.70 4.18
CA ILE A 76 2.32 -10.60 3.50
C ILE A 76 2.74 -10.01 2.15
N LEU A 77 1.78 -9.44 1.41
CA LEU A 77 2.03 -8.81 0.11
C LEU A 77 2.97 -7.61 0.24
N ASP A 78 2.70 -6.74 1.21
CA ASP A 78 3.52 -5.55 1.50
C ASP A 78 4.99 -5.93 1.78
N ARG A 79 5.22 -6.90 2.67
CA ARG A 79 6.57 -7.44 2.94
C ARG A 79 7.23 -8.04 1.70
N ARG A 80 6.46 -8.75 0.88
CA ARG A 80 6.99 -9.32 -0.36
C ARG A 80 7.46 -8.22 -1.31
N TYR A 81 6.74 -7.11 -1.39
CA TYR A 81 7.14 -5.97 -2.22
C TYR A 81 8.33 -5.20 -1.63
N ALA A 82 8.44 -5.09 -0.32
CA ALA A 82 9.66 -4.59 0.31
C ALA A 82 10.90 -5.43 -0.08
N HIS A 83 10.78 -6.77 -0.06
CA HIS A 83 11.85 -7.65 -0.53
C HIS A 83 12.14 -7.51 -2.02
N ALA A 84 11.09 -7.48 -2.86
CA ALA A 84 11.25 -7.29 -4.31
C ALA A 84 11.93 -5.95 -4.65
N HIS A 85 11.63 -4.88 -3.91
CA HIS A 85 12.29 -3.59 -4.05
C HIS A 85 13.78 -3.69 -3.70
N VAL A 86 14.13 -4.32 -2.57
CA VAL A 86 15.53 -4.54 -2.18
C VAL A 86 16.29 -5.35 -3.25
N ASP A 87 15.66 -6.36 -3.85
CA ASP A 87 16.26 -7.12 -4.95
C ASP A 87 16.53 -6.23 -6.19
N ARG A 88 15.63 -5.29 -6.51
CA ARG A 88 15.86 -4.31 -7.59
C ARG A 88 17.02 -3.36 -7.27
N LEU A 89 17.19 -2.97 -6.01
CA LEU A 89 18.34 -2.15 -5.58
C LEU A 89 19.66 -2.92 -5.74
N HIS A 90 19.71 -4.20 -5.37
CA HIS A 90 20.89 -5.04 -5.60
C HIS A 90 21.23 -5.19 -7.08
N GLN A 91 20.23 -5.17 -7.96
CA GLN A 91 20.40 -5.21 -9.41
C GLN A 91 20.76 -3.85 -10.03
N GLN A 92 20.99 -2.82 -9.22
CA GLN A 92 21.32 -1.46 -9.65
C GLN A 92 20.25 -0.84 -10.57
N ASN A 93 18.97 -1.18 -10.36
CA ASN A 93 17.88 -0.54 -11.10
C ASN A 93 17.81 0.96 -10.77
N VAL A 94 18.17 1.80 -11.74
CA VAL A 94 18.31 3.26 -11.56
C VAL A 94 17.02 3.90 -11.03
N GLN A 95 15.87 3.57 -11.63
CA GLN A 95 14.58 4.12 -11.20
C GLN A 95 14.23 3.73 -9.76
N SER A 96 14.52 2.49 -9.37
CA SER A 96 14.30 2.01 -8.00
C SER A 96 15.23 2.71 -7.00
N ILE A 97 16.49 2.97 -7.39
CA ILE A 97 17.45 3.73 -6.56
C ILE A 97 16.98 5.17 -6.38
N GLU A 98 16.62 5.84 -7.47
CA GLU A 98 16.22 7.25 -7.46
C GLU A 98 14.92 7.50 -6.68
N THR A 99 14.04 6.51 -6.63
CA THR A 99 12.76 6.58 -5.90
C THR A 99 12.76 5.82 -4.57
N SER A 100 13.90 5.26 -4.14
CA SER A 100 13.95 4.28 -3.05
C SER A 100 13.36 4.79 -1.74
N SER A 101 13.78 5.98 -1.30
CA SER A 101 13.31 6.58 -0.04
C SER A 101 11.79 6.72 -0.02
N LEU A 102 11.20 7.20 -1.12
CA LEU A 102 9.75 7.36 -1.22
C LEU A 102 9.05 6.01 -1.31
N HIS A 103 9.56 5.08 -2.12
CA HIS A 103 8.96 3.76 -2.27
C HIS A 103 8.90 2.99 -0.95
N LEU A 104 10.01 2.99 -0.18
CA LEU A 104 10.05 2.34 1.14
C LEU A 104 9.18 3.07 2.18
N ALA A 105 9.07 4.39 2.12
CA ALA A 105 8.16 5.14 2.97
C ALA A 105 6.70 4.72 2.74
N LEU A 106 6.27 4.64 1.47
CA LEU A 106 4.93 4.21 1.09
C LEU A 106 4.63 2.77 1.51
N LEU A 107 5.59 1.85 1.36
CA LEU A 107 5.47 0.47 1.90
C LEU A 107 5.35 0.47 3.43
N GLY A 108 6.14 1.30 4.11
CA GLY A 108 6.09 1.41 5.58
C GLY A 108 4.75 1.90 6.13
N GLU A 109 4.01 2.75 5.39
CA GLU A 109 2.67 3.19 5.81
C GLU A 109 1.67 2.04 5.91
N TYR A 110 1.81 1.03 5.05
CA TYR A 110 0.91 -0.11 4.99
C TYR A 110 1.09 -1.12 6.13
N GLU A 111 2.26 -1.20 6.76
CA GLU A 111 2.45 -2.05 7.94
C GLU A 111 1.53 -1.67 9.11
N ALA A 112 1.04 -0.43 9.12
CA ALA A 112 0.17 0.11 10.16
C ALA A 112 -1.34 -0.13 9.89
N ALA A 113 -1.72 -0.62 8.69
CA ALA A 113 -3.10 -0.91 8.27
C ALA A 113 -3.53 -2.38 8.49
#